data_AF-A0A1S7LMY7-F1
#
_entry.id   AF-A0A1S7LMY7-F1
#
_cell.length_a   1.000
_cell.length_b   1.000
_cell.length_c   1.000
_cell.angle_alpha   90.00
_cell.angle_beta   90.00
_cell.angle_gamma   90.00
#
_symmetry.space_group_name_H-M   'P 1'
#
loop_
_entity.id
_entity.type
_entity.pdbx_description
1 polymer ?
#
loop_
_entity_poly.entity_id
_entity_poly.type
_entity_poly.pdbx_seq_one_letter_code
_entity_poly.pdbx_strand_id
1 'polypeptide(L)'
;MAASRISSVVISDVPDTVQLSAGSDNGDGTWTLEVGDLEGLTANVDGDVSGLFEMTVTAHVLDSDSDAGGDDTSSVSTQFTLTVDPEADEVTFTAGSASGAEDSWIDLNSSFQLSDTDGSESVSSVTLSGIPDGAELQLADGTAITVTGGTP
;
A
#
# COMPACT_ATOMS: atom_id res chain seq x y z
N MET A 1 -16.25 11.34 -45.91
CA MET A 1 -14.88 11.58 -45.39
C MET A 1 -14.68 10.64 -44.21
N ALA A 2 -13.70 9.74 -44.29
CA ALA A 2 -13.32 8.90 -43.15
C ALA A 2 -12.64 9.74 -42.07
N ALA A 3 -12.94 9.47 -40.80
CA ALA A 3 -12.34 10.16 -39.67
C ALA A 3 -11.87 9.14 -38.64
N SER A 4 -10.56 9.12 -38.37
CA SER A 4 -9.96 8.28 -37.33
C SER A 4 -9.72 9.10 -36.07
N ARG A 5 -10.16 8.59 -34.91
CA ARG A 5 -9.96 9.20 -33.59
C ARG A 5 -9.84 8.15 -32.51
N ILE A 6 -9.19 8.49 -31.40
CA ILE A 6 -9.31 7.69 -30.18
C ILE A 6 -10.76 7.81 -29.71
N SER A 7 -11.46 6.68 -29.60
CA SER A 7 -12.84 6.61 -29.13
C SER A 7 -12.93 6.43 -27.61
N SER A 8 -11.99 5.70 -27.02
CA SER A 8 -11.91 5.47 -25.57
C SER A 8 -10.53 4.99 -25.17
N VAL A 9 -10.20 5.18 -23.89
CA VAL A 9 -9.05 4.55 -23.24
C VAL A 9 -9.56 3.70 -22.09
N VAL A 10 -9.05 2.49 -21.96
CA VAL A 10 -9.35 1.58 -20.85
C VAL A 10 -8.07 1.30 -20.10
N ILE A 11 -8.08 1.49 -18.78
CA ILE A 11 -7.00 1.05 -17.90
C ILE A 11 -7.49 -0.21 -17.18
N SER A 12 -6.76 -1.31 -17.29
CA SER A 12 -7.07 -2.57 -16.62
C SER A 12 -6.06 -2.88 -15.51
N ASP A 13 -6.44 -3.85 -14.67
CA ASP A 13 -5.65 -4.31 -13.53
C ASP A 13 -5.46 -3.18 -12.49
N VAL A 14 -6.44 -2.28 -12.40
CA VAL A 14 -6.49 -1.22 -11.39
C VAL A 14 -6.82 -1.86 -10.04
N PRO A 15 -5.96 -1.79 -9.02
CA PRO A 15 -6.26 -2.30 -7.69
C PRO A 15 -7.42 -1.53 -7.05
N ASP A 16 -8.19 -2.19 -6.17
CA ASP A 16 -9.31 -1.57 -5.45
C ASP A 16 -8.89 -0.38 -4.56
N THR A 17 -7.61 -0.33 -4.17
CA THR A 17 -7.03 0.78 -3.40
C THR A 17 -6.66 1.99 -4.26
N VAL A 18 -6.72 1.90 -5.59
CA VAL A 18 -6.32 2.96 -6.52
C VAL A 18 -7.56 3.60 -7.14
N GLN A 19 -7.67 4.92 -7.03
CA GLN A 19 -8.73 5.72 -7.65
C GLN A 19 -8.14 6.73 -8.62
N LEU A 20 -8.66 6.74 -9.85
CA LEU A 20 -8.25 7.73 -10.84
C LEU A 20 -9.06 9.02 -10.67
N SER A 21 -8.42 10.17 -10.93
CA SER A 21 -9.04 11.49 -10.79
C SER A 21 -10.10 11.81 -11.84
N ALA A 22 -10.18 11.01 -12.90
CA ALA A 22 -11.12 11.18 -14.01
C ALA A 22 -11.43 9.81 -14.65
N GLY A 23 -12.44 9.79 -15.52
CA GLY A 23 -13.00 8.56 -16.09
C GLY A 23 -14.10 7.93 -15.23
N SER A 24 -14.49 6.72 -15.61
CA SER A 24 -15.52 5.91 -14.95
C SER A 24 -14.94 4.57 -14.51
N ASP A 25 -15.02 4.28 -13.22
CA ASP A 25 -14.77 2.95 -12.67
C ASP A 25 -15.88 1.98 -13.11
N ASN A 26 -15.51 0.87 -13.73
CA ASN A 26 -16.44 -0.15 -14.18
C ASN A 26 -16.75 -1.21 -13.08
N GLY A 27 -16.04 -1.18 -11.96
CA GLY A 27 -16.26 -2.06 -10.80
C GLY A 27 -15.68 -3.48 -10.94
N ASP A 28 -14.83 -3.70 -11.94
CA ASP A 28 -14.20 -5.00 -12.25
C ASP A 28 -12.67 -4.90 -12.39
N GLY A 29 -12.07 -3.85 -11.81
CA GLY A 29 -10.64 -3.55 -11.95
C GLY A 29 -10.29 -2.86 -13.27
N THR A 30 -11.30 -2.40 -14.02
CA THR A 30 -11.11 -1.59 -15.22
C THR A 30 -11.74 -0.19 -15.10
N TRP A 31 -11.08 0.79 -15.68
CA TRP A 31 -11.55 2.17 -15.76
C TRP A 31 -11.65 2.60 -17.21
N THR A 32 -12.77 3.24 -17.58
CA THR A 32 -12.99 3.82 -18.91
C THR A 32 -12.76 5.33 -18.86
N LEU A 33 -11.87 5.84 -19.72
CA LEU A 33 -11.51 7.25 -19.81
C LEU A 33 -11.76 7.79 -21.22
N GLU A 34 -12.15 9.06 -21.29
CA GLU A 34 -12.14 9.82 -22.53
C GLU A 34 -10.76 10.46 -22.76
N VAL A 35 -10.47 10.87 -24.00
CA VAL A 35 -9.17 11.48 -24.35
C VAL A 35 -8.89 12.74 -23.52
N GLY A 36 -9.93 13.50 -23.18
CA GLY A 36 -9.81 14.70 -22.36
C GLY A 36 -9.43 14.42 -20.90
N ASP A 37 -9.76 13.23 -20.38
CA ASP A 37 -9.47 12.84 -18.99
C ASP A 37 -7.98 12.56 -18.76
N LEU A 38 -7.23 12.29 -19.83
CA LEU A 38 -5.80 11.97 -19.74
C LEU A 38 -4.95 13.18 -19.39
N GLU A 39 -5.41 14.39 -19.71
CA GLU A 39 -4.68 15.60 -19.39
C GLU A 39 -4.77 15.89 -17.89
N GLY A 40 -3.65 15.70 -17.19
CA GLY A 40 -3.60 15.89 -15.73
C GLY A 40 -4.21 14.75 -14.93
N LEU A 41 -4.39 13.57 -15.53
CA LEU A 41 -4.83 12.36 -14.81
C LEU A 41 -3.88 12.05 -13.66
N THR A 42 -4.43 11.89 -12.46
CA THR A 42 -3.72 11.46 -11.27
C THR A 42 -4.36 10.21 -10.69
N ALA A 43 -3.58 9.40 -10.00
CA ALA A 43 -4.07 8.30 -9.18
C ALA A 43 -3.93 8.68 -7.70
N ASN A 44 -5.00 8.50 -6.93
CA ASN A 44 -4.98 8.53 -5.48
C ASN A 44 -4.98 7.09 -4.98
N VAL A 45 -4.10 6.78 -4.04
CA VAL A 45 -4.01 5.47 -3.42
C VAL A 45 -4.55 5.60 -2.01
N ASP A 46 -5.59 4.82 -1.70
CA ASP A 46 -6.23 4.81 -0.40
C ASP A 46 -5.64 3.71 0.49
N GLY A 47 -5.51 4.06 1.77
CA GLY A 47 -5.06 3.16 2.83
C GLY A 47 -3.54 3.08 2.95
N ASP A 48 -3.11 2.29 3.93
CA ASP A 48 -1.70 2.05 4.23
C ASP A 48 -1.23 0.91 3.32
N VAL A 49 -0.96 1.26 2.05
CA VAL A 49 -0.49 0.32 1.04
C VAL A 49 0.69 0.88 0.26
N SER A 50 1.62 0.00 -0.06
CA SER A 50 2.84 0.30 -0.76
C SER A 50 3.19 -0.82 -1.75
N GLY A 51 4.11 -0.52 -2.68
CA GLY A 51 4.64 -1.50 -3.61
C GLY A 51 4.47 -1.12 -5.08
N LEU A 52 4.42 -2.16 -5.92
CA LEU A 52 4.40 -2.03 -7.38
C LEU A 52 3.11 -2.63 -7.92
N PHE A 53 2.33 -1.81 -8.63
CA PHE A 53 1.11 -2.23 -9.30
C PHE A 53 1.32 -2.18 -10.81
N GLU A 54 1.31 -3.34 -11.47
CA GLU A 54 1.40 -3.44 -12.92
C GLU A 54 0.02 -3.26 -13.53
N MET A 55 -0.13 -2.23 -14.35
CA MET A 55 -1.40 -1.83 -14.95
C MET A 55 -1.27 -1.76 -16.47
N THR A 56 -2.36 -1.98 -17.18
CA THR A 56 -2.34 -1.93 -18.65
C THR A 56 -3.28 -0.85 -19.16
N VAL A 57 -2.77 0.07 -19.97
CA VAL A 57 -3.59 1.02 -20.71
C VAL A 57 -3.85 0.50 -22.12
N THR A 58 -5.10 0.55 -22.57
CA THR A 58 -5.55 0.17 -23.90
C THR A 58 -6.30 1.33 -24.54
N ALA A 59 -5.76 1.91 -25.61
CA ALA A 59 -6.46 2.93 -26.39
C ALA A 59 -7.21 2.28 -27.55
N HIS A 60 -8.48 2.61 -27.71
CA HIS A 60 -9.32 2.20 -28.84
C HIS A 60 -9.41 3.34 -29.84
N VAL A 61 -9.14 3.04 -31.11
CA VAL A 61 -9.25 3.96 -32.23
C VAL A 61 -10.42 3.53 -33.09
N LEU A 62 -11.34 4.46 -33.32
CA LEU A 62 -12.47 4.31 -34.22
C LEU A 62 -12.16 5.02 -35.53
N ASP A 63 -12.22 4.29 -36.64
CA ASP A 63 -12.26 4.85 -37.99
C ASP A 63 -13.68 4.76 -38.53
N SER A 64 -14.34 5.91 -38.62
CA SER A 64 -15.72 5.99 -39.12
C SER A 64 -15.76 6.28 -40.61
N ASP A 65 -16.27 5.34 -41.41
CA ASP A 65 -16.52 5.51 -42.85
C ASP A 65 -18.02 5.49 -43.18
N SER A 66 -18.55 6.68 -43.45
CA SER A 66 -19.96 6.89 -43.82
C SER A 66 -20.30 6.55 -45.27
N ASP A 67 -19.31 6.36 -46.15
CA ASP A 67 -19.52 6.26 -47.60
C ASP A 67 -19.59 4.80 -48.12
N ALA A 68 -19.03 3.80 -47.43
CA ALA A 68 -19.16 2.40 -47.87
C ALA A 68 -18.79 1.27 -46.89
N GLY A 69 -18.15 1.53 -45.75
CA GLY A 69 -17.49 0.48 -44.95
C GLY A 69 -18.08 0.18 -43.57
N GLY A 70 -18.85 1.12 -43.00
CA GLY A 70 -19.19 1.08 -41.57
C GLY A 70 -18.04 1.58 -40.71
N ASP A 71 -18.23 1.47 -39.39
CA ASP A 71 -17.22 1.85 -38.39
C ASP A 71 -16.23 0.69 -38.17
N ASP A 72 -14.92 0.96 -38.22
CA ASP A 72 -13.85 0.01 -37.89
C ASP A 72 -13.16 0.40 -36.57
N THR A 73 -12.77 -0.58 -35.77
CA THR A 73 -12.08 -0.33 -34.50
C THR A 73 -10.77 -1.09 -34.41
N SER A 74 -9.73 -0.39 -33.94
CA SER A 74 -8.43 -0.96 -33.62
C SER A 74 -8.04 -0.59 -32.19
N SER A 75 -7.10 -1.31 -31.60
CA SER A 75 -6.60 -0.99 -30.27
C SER A 75 -5.10 -1.17 -30.15
N VAL A 76 -4.51 -0.42 -29.22
CA VAL A 76 -3.10 -0.55 -28.82
C VAL A 76 -3.03 -0.57 -27.30
N SER A 77 -2.23 -1.49 -26.77
CA SER A 77 -2.04 -1.65 -25.32
C SER A 77 -0.59 -1.43 -24.92
N THR A 78 -0.38 -0.89 -23.73
CA THR A 78 0.94 -0.70 -23.13
C THR A 78 0.84 -0.89 -21.62
N GLN A 79 1.80 -1.60 -21.04
CA GLN A 79 1.91 -1.71 -19.59
C GLN A 79 2.68 -0.54 -19.01
N PHE A 80 2.30 -0.16 -17.80
CA PHE A 80 3.04 0.75 -16.95
C PHE A 80 2.97 0.25 -15.50
N THR A 81 3.89 0.75 -14.68
CA THR A 81 3.96 0.41 -13.26
C THR A 81 3.64 1.65 -12.44
N LEU A 82 2.66 1.55 -11.56
CA LEU A 82 2.44 2.50 -10.49
C LEU A 82 3.28 2.05 -9.28
N THR A 83 4.21 2.90 -8.86
CA THR A 83 5.02 2.70 -7.66
C THR A 83 4.44 3.54 -6.53
N VAL A 84 4.18 2.90 -5.39
CA VAL A 84 3.78 3.56 -4.16
C VAL A 84 4.88 3.28 -3.13
N ASP A 85 5.56 4.35 -2.72
CA ASP A 85 6.62 4.24 -1.72
C ASP A 85 6.00 3.99 -0.33
N PRO A 86 6.61 3.14 0.51
CA PRO A 86 6.12 2.93 1.87
C PRO A 86 6.39 4.16 2.74
N GLU A 87 5.37 4.59 3.50
CA GLU A 87 5.48 5.64 4.49
C GLU A 87 5.23 5.04 5.88
N ALA A 88 6.16 5.27 6.82
CA ALA A 88 6.07 4.70 8.15
C ALA A 88 5.15 5.53 9.07
N ASP A 89 4.19 4.88 9.67
CA ASP A 89 3.21 5.37 10.63
C ASP A 89 3.70 5.29 12.09
N GLU A 90 2.91 5.91 12.98
CA GLU A 90 3.14 5.81 14.41
C GLU A 90 2.82 4.42 14.94
N VAL A 91 3.76 3.85 15.70
CA VAL A 91 3.55 2.60 16.43
C VAL A 91 2.69 2.85 17.66
N THR A 92 1.58 2.12 17.78
CA THR A 92 0.79 2.14 19.02
C THR A 92 1.45 1.23 20.06
N PHE A 93 1.83 1.81 21.20
CA PHE A 93 2.35 1.08 22.35
C PHE A 93 1.32 1.03 23.48
N THR A 94 0.99 -0.18 23.92
CA THR A 94 0.18 -0.39 25.13
C THR A 94 1.10 -0.83 26.25
N ALA A 95 1.31 0.06 27.21
CA ALA A 95 2.03 -0.27 28.43
C ALA A 95 1.21 -1.25 29.28
N GLY A 96 1.83 -2.36 29.67
CA GLY A 96 1.28 -3.26 30.65
C GLY A 96 1.55 -2.80 32.07
N SER A 97 0.75 -3.28 33.01
CA SER A 97 1.12 -3.33 34.43
C SER A 97 1.61 -4.73 34.76
N ALA A 98 2.74 -4.81 35.45
CA ALA A 98 3.38 -6.07 35.82
C ALA A 98 3.57 -6.14 37.34
N SER A 99 3.28 -7.29 37.92
CA SER A 99 3.53 -7.58 39.34
C SER A 99 3.67 -9.08 39.52
N GLY A 100 4.56 -9.52 40.39
CA GLY A 100 4.79 -10.92 40.64
C GLY A 100 5.64 -11.14 41.89
N ALA A 101 5.94 -12.42 42.14
CA ALA A 101 6.87 -12.79 43.20
C ALA A 101 8.30 -12.44 42.78
N GLU A 102 9.12 -12.07 43.75
CA GLU A 102 10.56 -12.11 43.60
C GLU A 102 11.03 -13.52 43.18
N ASP A 103 12.20 -13.59 42.54
CA ASP A 103 12.82 -14.85 42.09
C ASP A 103 11.99 -15.64 41.05
N SER A 104 11.06 -14.97 40.37
CA SER A 104 10.26 -15.52 39.27
C SER A 104 10.21 -14.54 38.12
N TRP A 105 10.05 -15.05 36.90
CA TRP A 105 9.80 -14.20 35.74
C TRP A 105 8.45 -13.48 35.89
N ILE A 106 8.45 -12.17 35.64
CA ILE A 106 7.27 -11.33 35.67
C ILE A 106 7.03 -10.78 34.27
N ASP A 107 5.91 -11.17 33.67
CA ASP A 107 5.54 -10.68 32.33
C ASP A 107 5.22 -9.18 32.38
N LEU A 108 5.84 -8.43 31.47
CA LEU A 108 5.65 -6.98 31.34
C LEU A 108 4.27 -6.60 30.78
N ASN A 109 3.55 -7.57 30.20
CA ASN A 109 2.21 -7.41 29.62
C ASN A 109 2.10 -6.22 28.63
N SER A 110 3.19 -5.88 27.95
CA SER A 110 3.25 -4.79 26.99
C SER A 110 3.12 -5.29 25.56
N SER A 111 2.51 -4.50 24.69
CA SER A 111 2.40 -4.82 23.25
C SER A 111 2.67 -3.60 22.38
N PHE A 112 3.21 -3.87 21.19
CA PHE A 112 3.34 -2.92 20.10
C PHE A 112 2.39 -3.35 18.99
N GLN A 113 1.76 -2.38 18.33
CA GLN A 113 0.89 -2.59 17.19
C GLN A 113 1.30 -1.61 16.09
N LEU A 114 1.48 -2.14 14.89
CA LEU A 114 1.63 -1.36 13.66
C LEU A 114 0.23 -1.10 13.10
N SER A 115 0.06 0.06 12.47
CA SER A 115 -1.21 0.45 11.85
C SER A 115 -1.30 -0.15 10.45
N ASP A 116 -0.17 -0.18 9.72
CA ASP A 116 -0.07 -0.81 8.41
C ASP A 116 -0.06 -2.35 8.53
N THR A 117 -0.70 -3.00 7.55
CA THR A 117 -0.83 -4.45 7.43
C THR A 117 -0.33 -5.01 6.10
N ASP A 118 0.13 -4.16 5.16
CA ASP A 118 0.68 -4.58 3.87
C ASP A 118 2.09 -5.21 3.99
N GLY A 119 2.70 -5.11 5.18
CA GLY A 119 4.00 -5.67 5.52
C GLY A 119 5.19 -4.77 5.20
N SER A 120 4.95 -3.53 4.80
CA SER A 120 5.97 -2.52 4.55
C SER A 120 6.62 -2.03 5.86
N GLU A 121 5.88 -2.11 6.95
CA GLU A 121 6.31 -1.67 8.28
C GLU A 121 6.83 -2.79 9.17
N SER A 122 7.81 -2.46 10.02
CA SER A 122 8.35 -3.39 11.02
C SER A 122 9.03 -2.65 12.18
N VAL A 123 8.79 -3.10 13.42
CA VAL A 123 9.51 -2.60 14.59
C VAL A 123 10.93 -3.17 14.59
N SER A 124 11.91 -2.31 14.26
CA SER A 124 13.31 -2.73 14.14
C SER A 124 14.05 -2.78 15.48
N SER A 125 13.66 -1.97 16.46
CA SER A 125 14.31 -1.95 17.78
C SER A 125 13.39 -1.39 18.85
N VAL A 126 13.59 -1.84 20.09
CA VAL A 126 12.92 -1.31 21.29
C VAL A 126 14.00 -1.00 22.31
N THR A 127 13.98 0.21 22.87
CA THR A 127 14.90 0.60 23.95
C THR A 127 14.14 0.62 25.27
N LEU A 128 14.59 -0.18 26.23
CA LEU A 128 14.09 -0.18 27.60
C LEU A 128 15.07 0.59 28.49
N SER A 129 14.54 1.46 29.35
CA SER A 129 15.33 2.29 30.26
C SER A 129 14.78 2.21 31.68
N GLY A 130 15.59 2.59 32.67
CA GLY A 130 15.19 2.50 34.09
C GLY A 130 15.09 1.06 34.61
N ILE A 131 15.81 0.13 33.97
CA ILE A 131 15.88 -1.26 34.42
C ILE A 131 16.69 -1.31 35.73
N PRO A 132 16.13 -1.86 36.82
CA PRO A 132 16.83 -1.94 38.12
C PRO A 132 18.11 -2.76 38.06
N ASP A 133 19.08 -2.42 38.92
CA ASP A 133 20.32 -3.19 39.05
C ASP A 133 20.04 -4.65 39.45
N GLY A 134 20.68 -5.58 38.73
CA GLY A 134 20.49 -7.01 38.92
C GLY A 134 19.23 -7.59 38.28
N ALA A 135 18.37 -6.77 37.65
CA ALA A 135 17.24 -7.28 36.89
C ALA A 135 17.70 -7.96 35.59
N GLU A 136 17.10 -9.09 35.30
CA GLU A 136 17.30 -9.84 34.06
C GLU A 136 16.07 -9.68 33.17
N LEU A 137 16.27 -9.66 31.85
CA LEU A 137 15.20 -9.59 30.86
C LEU A 137 15.34 -10.75 29.89
N GLN A 138 14.22 -11.32 29.46
CA GLN A 138 14.19 -12.35 28.42
C GLN A 138 12.98 -12.15 27.49
N LEU A 139 13.10 -12.66 26.28
CA LEU A 139 11.99 -12.80 25.35
C LEU A 139 11.09 -13.96 25.76
N ALA A 140 9.88 -14.01 25.18
CA ALA A 140 8.91 -15.08 25.43
C ALA A 140 9.43 -16.48 25.04
N ASP A 141 10.40 -16.56 24.13
CA ASP A 141 11.07 -17.80 23.74
C ASP A 141 12.23 -18.22 24.68
N GLY A 142 12.49 -17.43 25.74
CA GLY A 142 13.55 -17.66 26.72
C GLY A 142 14.90 -17.06 26.34
N THR A 143 15.01 -16.33 25.23
CA THR A 143 16.25 -15.65 24.84
C THR A 143 16.55 -14.50 25.80
N ALA A 144 17.68 -14.56 26.50
CA ALA A 144 18.11 -13.51 27.41
C ALA A 144 18.49 -12.22 26.66
N ILE A 145 18.06 -11.08 27.19
CA ILE A 145 18.37 -9.74 26.69
C ILE A 145 19.52 -9.17 27.53
N THR A 146 20.57 -8.71 26.86
CA THR A 146 21.70 -8.08 27.57
C THR A 146 21.33 -6.66 27.98
N VAL A 147 21.10 -6.44 29.27
CA VAL A 147 20.87 -5.11 29.83
C VAL A 147 22.20 -4.35 29.87
N THR A 148 22.33 -3.32 29.03
CA THR A 148 23.51 -2.46 28.98
C THR A 148 23.14 -1.07 29.48
N GLY A 149 23.59 -0.71 30.69
CA GLY A 149 23.43 0.65 31.23
C GLY A 149 22.54 0.81 32.48
N GLY A 150 22.30 -0.24 33.26
CA GLY A 150 21.75 -0.08 34.62
C GLY A 150 22.67 0.84 35.44
N THR A 151 22.09 1.91 36.00
CA THR A 151 22.78 2.77 36.98
C THR A 151 22.10 2.60 38.34
N PRO A 152 22.87 2.50 39.44
CA PRO A 152 22.34 2.34 40.79
C PRO A 152 21.52 3.55 41.28
#